data_AF-A0AAV8X7E6-F1
#
_entry.id   AF-A0AAV8X7E6-F1
#
_cell.length_a   1.000
_cell.length_b   1.000
_cell.length_c   1.000
_cell.angle_alpha   90.00
_cell.angle_beta   90.00
_cell.angle_gamma   90.00
#
_symmetry.space_group_name_H-M   'P 1'
#
loop_
_entity.id
_entity.type
_entity.pdbx_description
1 polymer ?
#
loop_
_entity_poly.entity_id
_entity_poly.type
_entity_poly.pdbx_seq_one_letter_code
_entity_poly.pdbx_strand_id
1 'polypeptide(L)'
;MDKNVIKLDKYTANMLPVSYSVMFLLTIVQNCALNGENNLFETKLKYEGNLTDIVEKFKILWPVRDWKQSGYFTDEYISNINLHWLLFDPPEKSSFFILGVIYLIIMIFGFAGNFFSDIFVHKVGI
;
A
#
# COMPACT_ATOMS: atom_id res chain seq x y z
N MET A 1 -7.41 -18.04 45.11
CA MET A 1 -7.65 -17.64 43.71
C MET A 1 -6.73 -16.48 43.40
N ASP A 2 -5.79 -16.70 42.48
CA ASP A 2 -4.65 -15.85 42.22
C ASP A 2 -5.05 -14.62 41.38
N LYS A 3 -4.82 -13.42 41.93
CA LYS A 3 -5.18 -12.13 41.30
C LYS A 3 -4.40 -11.87 40.00
N ASN A 4 -3.36 -12.65 39.73
CA ASN A 4 -2.56 -12.55 38.51
C ASN A 4 -3.21 -13.21 37.30
N VAL A 5 -4.09 -14.20 37.49
CA VAL A 5 -4.80 -14.89 36.38
C VAL A 5 -5.86 -13.96 35.77
N ILE A 6 -6.62 -13.27 36.63
CA ILE A 6 -7.67 -12.32 36.20
C ILE A 6 -7.07 -11.11 35.47
N LYS A 7 -5.84 -10.73 35.81
CA LYS A 7 -5.13 -9.62 35.16
C LYS A 7 -4.67 -10.02 33.76
N LEU A 8 -4.22 -11.27 33.57
CA LEU A 8 -3.79 -11.78 32.28
C LEU A 8 -4.94 -11.81 31.27
N ASP A 9 -6.13 -12.24 31.71
CA ASP A 9 -7.36 -12.26 30.89
C ASP A 9 -7.80 -10.86 30.44
N LYS A 10 -7.53 -9.83 31.25
CA LYS A 10 -7.83 -8.43 30.91
C LYS A 10 -6.89 -7.84 29.86
N TYR A 11 -5.62 -8.26 29.86
CA TYR A 11 -4.65 -7.83 28.84
C TYR A 11 -4.78 -8.62 27.53
N THR A 12 -5.17 -9.90 27.57
CA THR A 12 -5.43 -10.69 26.37
C THR A 12 -6.76 -10.35 25.69
N ALA A 13 -7.80 -9.96 26.44
CA ALA A 13 -9.08 -9.53 25.87
C ALA A 13 -9.03 -8.18 25.14
N ASN A 14 -8.10 -7.29 25.52
CA ASN A 14 -7.94 -5.96 24.90
C ASN A 14 -6.96 -5.94 23.72
N MET A 15 -6.36 -7.08 23.39
CA MET A 15 -5.41 -7.22 22.30
C MET A 15 -6.01 -8.07 21.18
N LEU A 16 -7.15 -7.64 20.58
CA LEU A 16 -7.53 -7.90 19.17
C LEU A 16 -8.96 -7.49 18.82
N PRO A 17 -9.12 -6.42 18.02
CA PRO A 17 -9.66 -6.62 16.67
C PRO A 17 -8.87 -5.90 15.55
N VAL A 18 -7.93 -5.01 15.90
CA VAL A 18 -7.18 -4.22 14.90
C VAL A 18 -6.09 -5.07 14.22
N SER A 19 -5.49 -6.04 14.92
CA SER A 19 -4.44 -6.87 14.31
C SER A 19 -4.98 -7.85 13.25
N TYR A 20 -6.22 -8.32 13.32
CA TYR A 20 -6.75 -9.21 12.28
C TYR A 20 -7.01 -8.48 10.96
N SER A 21 -7.55 -7.26 10.99
CA SER A 21 -7.74 -6.46 9.78
C SER A 21 -6.42 -5.99 9.18
N VAL A 22 -5.44 -5.60 10.01
CA VAL A 22 -4.10 -5.21 9.55
C VAL A 22 -3.32 -6.42 9.04
N MET A 23 -3.40 -7.59 9.70
CA MET A 23 -2.81 -8.85 9.24
C MET A 23 -3.49 -9.34 7.95
N PHE A 24 -4.81 -9.19 7.81
CA PHE A 24 -5.54 -9.58 6.59
C PHE A 24 -5.18 -8.67 5.41
N LEU A 25 -5.08 -7.35 5.62
CA LEU A 25 -4.58 -6.41 4.62
C LEU A 25 -3.12 -6.69 4.26
N LEU A 26 -2.25 -6.95 5.24
CA LEU A 26 -0.86 -7.35 5.00
C LEU A 26 -0.77 -8.67 4.22
N THR A 27 -1.63 -9.65 4.53
CA THR A 27 -1.68 -10.95 3.86
C THR A 27 -2.20 -10.83 2.42
N ILE A 28 -3.18 -9.96 2.16
CA ILE A 28 -3.63 -9.65 0.80
C ILE A 28 -2.51 -8.96 0.01
N VAL A 29 -1.85 -7.97 0.61
CA VAL A 29 -0.72 -7.27 -0.03
C VAL A 29 0.44 -8.22 -0.33
N GLN A 30 0.77 -9.13 0.61
CA GLN A 30 1.83 -10.13 0.43
C GLN A 30 1.47 -11.21 -0.60
N ASN A 31 0.22 -11.68 -0.65
CA ASN A 31 -0.22 -12.62 -1.69
C ASN A 31 -0.25 -11.98 -3.09
N CYS A 32 -0.64 -10.71 -3.19
CA CYS A 32 -0.54 -9.97 -4.46
C CYS A 32 0.91 -9.80 -4.92
N ALA A 33 1.85 -9.60 -3.98
CA ALA A 33 3.28 -9.50 -4.28
C ALA A 33 3.87 -10.84 -4.78
N LEU A 34 3.57 -11.95 -4.10
CA LEU A 34 4.08 -13.28 -4.47
C LEU A 34 3.48 -13.82 -5.78
N ASN A 35 2.20 -13.54 -6.05
CA ASN A 35 1.59 -13.88 -7.33
C ASN A 35 2.12 -12.98 -8.49
N GLY A 36 2.73 -11.85 -8.16
CA GLY A 36 3.43 -11.00 -9.12
C GLY A 36 4.75 -11.61 -9.63
N GLU A 37 5.50 -12.32 -8.79
CA GLU A 37 6.85 -12.83 -9.12
C GLU A 37 6.84 -14.00 -10.11
N ASN A 38 5.88 -14.92 -10.00
CA ASN A 38 5.77 -16.06 -10.94
C ASN A 38 5.37 -15.60 -12.36
N ASN A 39 4.60 -14.52 -12.46
CA ASN A 39 4.25 -13.89 -13.72
C ASN A 39 5.37 -13.00 -14.28
N LEU A 40 6.31 -12.56 -13.42
CA LEU A 40 7.42 -11.67 -13.79
C LEU A 40 8.47 -12.39 -14.64
N PHE A 41 8.76 -13.66 -14.35
CA PHE A 41 9.79 -14.42 -15.06
C PHE A 41 9.36 -14.74 -16.51
N GLU A 42 8.09 -15.13 -16.71
CA GLU A 42 7.55 -15.38 -18.05
C GLU A 42 7.37 -14.09 -18.88
N THR A 43 6.99 -12.98 -18.25
CA THR A 43 6.87 -11.69 -18.95
C THR A 43 8.22 -11.09 -19.32
N LYS A 44 9.25 -11.27 -18.49
CA LYS A 44 10.61 -10.76 -18.75
C LYS A 44 11.24 -11.42 -19.99
N LEU A 45 11.13 -12.74 -20.13
CA LEU A 45 11.63 -13.50 -21.30
C LEU A 45 10.90 -13.15 -22.61
N LYS A 46 9.63 -12.74 -22.54
CA LYS A 46 8.83 -12.36 -23.72
C LYS A 46 9.15 -10.95 -24.23
N TYR A 47 9.66 -10.07 -23.37
CA TYR A 47 9.76 -8.64 -23.66
C TYR A 47 11.18 -8.07 -23.63
N GLU A 48 12.28 -8.81 -23.41
CA GLU A 48 13.63 -8.19 -23.33
C GLU A 48 14.01 -7.32 -24.55
N GLY A 49 13.61 -7.68 -25.78
CA GLY A 49 13.81 -6.84 -26.97
C GLY A 49 12.83 -5.67 -27.12
N ASN A 50 11.72 -5.69 -26.37
CA ASN A 50 10.59 -4.75 -26.43
C ASN A 50 10.51 -3.90 -25.12
N LEU A 51 11.32 -4.23 -24.11
CA LEU A 51 11.37 -3.60 -22.79
C LEU A 51 11.87 -2.17 -22.90
N THR A 52 12.90 -1.95 -23.72
CA THR A 52 13.46 -0.63 -24.00
C THR A 52 12.40 0.28 -24.61
N ASP A 53 11.61 -0.23 -25.56
CA ASP A 53 10.53 0.51 -26.22
C ASP A 53 9.38 0.83 -25.25
N ILE A 54 9.03 -0.11 -24.35
CA ILE A 54 8.02 0.12 -23.30
C ILE A 54 8.47 1.21 -22.34
N VAL A 55 9.73 1.16 -21.89
CA VAL A 55 10.30 2.15 -20.96
C VAL A 55 10.38 3.52 -21.62
N GLU A 56 10.78 3.58 -22.89
CA GLU A 56 10.81 4.84 -23.64
C GLU A 56 9.40 5.42 -23.82
N LYS A 57 8.43 4.59 -24.23
CA LYS A 57 7.02 4.98 -24.32
C LYS A 57 6.50 5.51 -22.97
N PHE A 58 6.80 4.83 -21.87
CA PHE A 58 6.43 5.27 -20.53
C PHE A 58 7.03 6.64 -20.19
N LYS A 59 8.32 6.86 -20.47
CA LYS A 59 9.01 8.14 -20.22
C LYS A 59 8.45 9.31 -21.04
N ILE A 60 7.87 9.03 -22.21
CA ILE A 60 7.24 10.04 -23.07
C ILE A 60 5.82 10.38 -22.59
N LEU A 61 5.04 9.36 -22.25
CA LEU A 61 3.62 9.54 -21.88
C LEU A 61 3.45 10.12 -20.47
N TRP A 62 4.30 9.71 -19.54
CA TRP A 62 4.24 10.16 -18.17
C TRP A 62 5.14 11.37 -17.95
N PRO A 63 4.80 12.29 -17.01
CA PRO A 63 5.60 13.47 -16.70
C PRO A 63 6.84 13.11 -15.85
N VAL A 64 7.59 12.10 -16.27
CA VAL A 64 8.77 11.55 -15.57
C VAL A 64 9.83 12.62 -15.36
N ARG A 65 9.98 13.56 -16.30
CA ARG A 65 10.91 14.69 -16.17
C ARG A 65 10.56 15.57 -14.96
N ASP A 66 9.28 15.88 -14.78
CA ASP A 66 8.82 16.75 -13.71
C ASP A 66 8.93 16.03 -12.35
N TRP A 67 8.70 14.72 -12.34
CA TRP A 67 8.92 13.88 -11.16
C TRP A 67 10.40 13.79 -10.77
N LYS A 68 11.30 13.66 -11.75
CA LYS A 68 12.76 13.69 -11.51
C LYS A 68 13.21 15.02 -10.95
N GLN A 69 12.74 16.14 -11.53
CA GLN A 69 13.07 17.48 -11.04
C GLN A 69 12.58 17.72 -9.61
N SER A 70 11.44 17.14 -9.25
CA SER A 70 10.87 17.22 -7.91
C SER A 70 11.48 16.21 -6.92
N GLY A 71 12.39 15.34 -7.37
CA GLY A 71 13.01 14.30 -6.54
C GLY A 71 12.11 13.09 -6.23
N TYR A 72 10.93 12.98 -6.84
CA TYR A 72 10.00 11.87 -6.63
C TYR A 72 10.33 10.62 -7.45
N PHE A 73 11.31 10.71 -8.37
CA PHE A 73 11.61 9.63 -9.30
C PHE A 73 13.10 9.56 -9.67
N THR A 74 13.64 8.36 -9.74
CA THR A 74 14.99 8.05 -10.23
C THR A 74 14.93 7.00 -11.34
N ASP A 75 15.94 6.92 -12.21
CA ASP A 75 15.95 5.90 -13.27
C ASP A 75 15.98 4.47 -12.71
N GLU A 76 16.61 4.25 -11.56
CA GLU A 76 16.59 2.97 -10.83
C GLU A 76 15.19 2.60 -10.31
N TYR A 77 14.29 3.58 -10.15
CA TYR A 77 12.92 3.30 -9.71
C TYR A 77 12.12 2.56 -10.78
N ILE A 78 12.45 2.74 -12.07
CA ILE A 78 11.81 2.03 -13.18
C ILE A 78 12.03 0.52 -13.07
N SER A 79 13.24 0.09 -12.67
CA SER A 79 13.53 -1.34 -12.48
C SER A 79 12.74 -2.00 -11.35
N ASN A 80 12.20 -1.21 -10.41
CA ASN A 80 11.37 -1.72 -9.31
C ASN A 80 9.88 -1.75 -9.64
N ILE A 81 9.45 -1.08 -10.72
CA ILE A 81 8.07 -1.10 -11.17
C ILE A 81 7.82 -2.38 -11.96
N ASN A 82 6.73 -3.08 -11.64
CA ASN A 82 6.35 -4.28 -12.41
C ASN A 82 6.05 -3.87 -13.86
N LEU A 83 6.65 -4.60 -14.81
CA LEU A 83 6.53 -4.36 -16.25
C LEU A 83 5.08 -4.26 -16.73
N HIS A 84 4.17 -5.03 -16.11
CA HIS A 84 2.74 -4.98 -16.42
C HIS A 84 2.17 -3.55 -16.28
N TRP A 85 2.59 -2.80 -15.27
CA TRP A 85 2.11 -1.44 -15.02
C TRP A 85 2.65 -0.41 -16.02
N LEU A 86 3.81 -0.66 -16.63
CA LEU A 86 4.43 0.24 -17.60
C LEU A 86 3.70 0.24 -18.96
N LEU A 87 2.85 -0.75 -19.21
CA LEU A 87 2.08 -0.88 -20.45
C LEU A 87 0.86 0.05 -20.51
N PHE A 88 0.41 0.56 -19.36
CA PHE A 88 -0.79 1.40 -19.28
C PHE A 88 -0.47 2.87 -19.51
N ASP A 89 -1.38 3.54 -20.22
CA ASP A 89 -1.34 4.98 -20.41
C ASP A 89 -1.70 5.70 -19.09
N PRO A 90 -1.20 6.94 -18.88
CA PRO A 90 -1.51 7.70 -17.68
C PRO A 90 -3.02 7.92 -17.55
N PRO A 91 -3.62 7.60 -16.38
CA PRO A 91 -5.02 7.89 -16.15
C PRO A 91 -5.23 9.41 -16.09
N GLU A 92 -6.47 9.83 -16.30
CA GLU A 92 -6.83 11.24 -16.29
C GLU A 92 -6.47 11.90 -14.94
N LYS A 93 -6.02 13.16 -14.97
CA LYS A 93 -5.64 13.93 -13.76
C LYS A 93 -6.75 13.96 -12.70
N SER A 94 -8.01 13.94 -13.14
CA SER A 94 -9.21 13.82 -12.30
C SER A 94 -9.16 12.57 -11.41
N SER A 95 -8.71 11.44 -11.94
CA SER A 95 -8.66 10.15 -11.23
C SER A 95 -7.67 10.18 -10.07
N PHE A 96 -6.50 10.79 -10.27
CA PHE A 96 -5.53 10.97 -9.19
C PHE A 96 -6.06 11.86 -8.07
N PHE A 97 -6.79 12.92 -8.42
CA PHE A 97 -7.40 13.81 -7.43
C PHE A 97 -8.49 13.08 -6.62
N ILE A 98 -9.38 12.35 -7.30
CA ILE A 98 -10.44 11.57 -6.65
C ILE A 98 -9.83 10.55 -5.69
N LEU A 99 -8.82 9.80 -6.14
CA LEU A 99 -8.11 8.83 -5.29
C LEU A 99 -7.46 9.50 -4.07
N GLY A 100 -6.80 10.64 -4.26
CA GLY A 100 -6.20 11.40 -3.16
C GLY A 100 -7.22 11.86 -2.13
N VAL A 101 -8.38 12.35 -2.58
CA VAL A 101 -9.49 12.76 -1.69
C VAL A 101 -10.05 11.58 -0.92
N ILE A 102 -10.31 10.46 -1.60
CA ILE A 102 -10.79 9.23 -0.95
C ILE A 102 -9.80 8.77 0.12
N TYR A 103 -8.51 8.78 -0.20
CA TYR A 103 -7.46 8.36 0.73
C TYR A 103 -7.39 9.28 1.96
N LEU A 104 -7.54 10.59 1.77
CA LEU A 104 -7.56 11.56 2.85
C LEU A 104 -8.78 11.37 3.77
N ILE A 105 -9.95 11.09 3.21
CA ILE A 105 -11.16 10.77 3.96
C ILE A 105 -10.92 9.52 4.82
N ILE A 106 -10.46 8.43 4.21
CA ILE A 106 -10.18 7.18 4.92
C ILE A 106 -9.16 7.41 6.05
N MET A 107 -8.11 8.20 5.79
CA MET A 107 -7.09 8.53 6.79
C MET A 107 -7.67 9.31 7.97
N ILE A 108 -8.53 10.32 7.74
CA ILE A 108 -9.18 11.08 8.81
C ILE A 108 -10.07 10.17 9.66
N PHE A 109 -10.93 9.37 9.04
CA PHE A 109 -11.82 8.47 9.77
C PHE A 109 -11.04 7.37 10.51
N GLY A 110 -9.99 6.82 9.90
CA GLY A 110 -9.12 5.83 10.55
C GLY A 110 -8.35 6.41 11.73
N PHE A 111 -7.77 7.60 11.58
CA PHE A 111 -7.05 8.29 12.65
C PHE A 111 -7.98 8.69 13.79
N ALA A 112 -9.13 9.30 13.48
CA ALA A 112 -10.12 9.69 14.47
C ALA A 112 -10.71 8.48 15.21
N GLY A 113 -10.99 7.39 14.48
CA GLY A 113 -11.47 6.13 15.07
C GLY A 113 -10.46 5.54 16.04
N ASN A 114 -9.20 5.39 15.62
CA ASN A 114 -8.14 4.88 16.48
C ASN A 114 -7.91 5.78 17.70
N PHE A 115 -7.85 7.10 17.49
CA PHE A 115 -7.66 8.07 18.57
C PHE A 115 -8.82 8.06 19.58
N PHE A 116 -10.06 7.95 19.09
CA PHE A 116 -11.24 7.84 19.95
C PHE A 116 -11.26 6.53 20.73
N SER A 117 -10.94 5.41 20.08
CA SER A 117 -10.82 4.11 20.72
C SER A 117 -9.75 4.13 21.82
N ASP A 118 -8.57 4.69 21.56
CA ASP A 118 -7.49 4.78 22.53
C ASP A 118 -7.87 5.65 23.74
N ILE A 119 -8.50 6.81 23.52
CA ILE A 119 -9.00 7.67 24.60
C ILE A 119 -10.07 6.93 25.41
N PHE A 120 -11.00 6.25 24.75
CA PHE A 120 -12.06 5.53 25.42
C PHE A 120 -11.50 4.42 26.32
N VAL A 121 -10.55 3.63 25.80
CA VAL A 121 -9.86 2.59 26.59
C VAL A 121 -9.11 3.20 27.78
N HIS A 122 -8.36 4.28 27.58
CA HIS A 122 -7.54 4.87 28.63
C HIS A 122 -8.34 5.69 29.66
N LYS A 123 -9.47 6.30 29.30
CA LYS A 123 -10.28 7.15 30.20
C LYS A 123 -11.51 6.46 30.78
N VAL A 124 -12.10 5.49 30.08
CA VAL A 124 -13.34 4.82 30.50
C VAL A 124 -13.05 3.46 31.16
N GLY A 125 -11.84 2.90 30.97
CA GLY A 125 -11.27 1.87 31.85
C GLY A 125 -12.05 0.55 31.86
N ILE A 126 -12.11 -0.14 30.72
CA ILE A 126 -12.44 -1.57 30.65
C ILE A 126 -11.15 -2.39 30.64
#